data_AF-A0A6A5AK36-F1
#
_entry.id   AF-A0A6A5AK36-F1
#
_cell.length_a   1.000
_cell.length_b   1.000
_cell.length_c   1.000
_cell.angle_alpha   90.00
_cell.angle_beta   90.00
_cell.angle_gamma   90.00
#
_symmetry.space_group_name_H-M   'P 1'
#
loop_
_entity.id
_entity.type
_entity.pdbx_description
1 polymer ?
#
loop_
_entity_poly.entity_id
_entity_poly.type
_entity_poly.pdbx_seq_one_letter_code
_entity_poly.pdbx_strand_id
1 'polypeptide(L)'
;MGGGGGGGGGGGGFRDRRGDPTGGGAEHLARIHGTEEDRVNCPFYFKIGACRHGDRCSRSHNKPVFSQTLLVKHMYQNPLSTVIAANGDPNQLDQKTVDEDFEDFFEEVFEELCKFGKVEELNVCDNLGDHLVGNVYAKFEDEECAAAAHKVLYGRFYGGRPLMCEYSPVTDFREARCRQFDEGTCNRGGYCNFMHIKMVSRAMMFELERHYNTHGDDDKKGGGDRSKSRSRSRSRNRSGRSR
;
A
#
# COMPACT_ATOMS: atom_id res chain seq x y z
N MET A 1 39.04 21.04 56.69
CA MET A 1 39.31 19.60 56.48
C MET A 1 37.95 18.92 56.47
N GLY A 2 37.41 18.28 55.43
CA GLY A 2 37.82 18.01 54.05
C GLY A 2 36.80 17.03 53.42
N GLY A 3 36.65 17.05 52.08
CA GLY A 3 36.05 16.01 51.21
C GLY A 3 34.51 15.89 51.28
N GLY A 4 33.74 15.84 50.20
CA GLY A 4 33.91 15.06 48.95
C GLY A 4 33.14 13.74 49.11
N GLY A 5 32.31 13.20 48.22
CA GLY A 5 31.94 13.43 46.83
C GLY A 5 30.82 12.42 46.48
N GLY A 6 30.22 12.53 45.28
CA GLY A 6 29.03 11.78 44.87
C GLY A 6 29.24 10.39 44.26
N GLY A 7 28.17 9.89 43.62
CA GLY A 7 28.09 8.66 42.82
C GLY A 7 26.75 7.97 43.10
N GLY A 8 25.80 7.80 42.18
CA GLY A 8 25.94 7.37 40.79
C GLY A 8 25.36 5.96 40.67
N GLY A 9 24.03 5.82 40.80
CA GLY A 9 23.34 4.53 40.74
C GLY A 9 23.16 4.06 39.29
N GLY A 10 24.16 3.38 38.75
CA GLY A 10 24.08 2.71 37.46
C GLY A 10 23.33 1.37 37.57
N GLY A 11 22.21 1.24 36.84
CA GLY A 11 21.53 -0.03 36.62
C GLY A 11 22.39 -0.96 35.78
N GLY A 12 23.00 -1.96 36.42
CA GLY A 12 23.78 -3.00 35.74
C GLY A 12 22.87 -4.06 35.12
N GLY A 13 22.80 -4.08 33.79
CA GLY A 13 22.26 -5.21 33.04
C GLY A 13 23.16 -6.45 33.19
N PHE A 14 22.56 -7.61 33.40
CA PHE A 14 23.28 -8.88 33.47
C PHE A 14 23.86 -9.23 32.09
N ARG A 15 25.17 -9.50 32.03
CA ARG A 15 25.89 -9.94 30.83
C ARG A 15 26.39 -11.36 31.03
N ASP A 16 26.27 -12.21 30.01
CA ASP A 16 26.83 -13.57 30.04
C ASP A 16 28.37 -13.56 29.93
N ARG A 17 29.02 -14.70 30.19
CA ARG A 17 30.49 -14.87 30.18
C ARG A 17 31.19 -14.53 28.85
N ARG A 18 30.44 -14.22 27.79
CA ARG A 18 30.94 -13.75 26.48
C ARG A 18 30.65 -12.27 26.18
N GLY A 19 30.02 -11.54 27.11
CA GLY A 19 29.79 -10.09 27.00
C GLY A 19 28.64 -9.66 26.08
N ASP A 20 27.85 -10.61 25.58
CA ASP A 20 26.69 -10.33 24.72
C ASP A 20 25.45 -9.96 25.58
N PRO A 21 24.61 -8.99 25.17
CA PRO A 21 23.38 -8.68 25.89
C PRO A 21 22.45 -9.90 25.85
N THR A 22 22.04 -10.39 27.02
CA THR A 22 21.03 -11.45 27.14
C THR A 22 19.64 -10.85 26.90
N GLY A 23 19.39 -10.41 25.67
CA GLY A 23 18.04 -10.11 25.24
C GLY A 23 17.19 -11.37 25.35
N GLY A 24 16.12 -11.32 26.14
CA GLY A 24 15.30 -12.49 26.46
C GLY A 24 14.74 -13.17 25.20
N GLY A 25 14.25 -14.41 25.34
CA GLY A 25 13.74 -15.19 24.21
C GLY A 25 12.74 -14.46 23.32
N ALA A 26 11.92 -13.55 23.88
CA ALA A 26 11.00 -12.71 23.11
C ALA A 26 11.71 -11.65 22.22
N GLU A 27 12.79 -11.02 22.70
CA GLU A 27 13.57 -10.03 21.91
C GLU A 27 14.39 -10.71 20.79
N HIS A 28 14.87 -11.93 21.04
CA HIS A 28 15.52 -12.73 20.01
C HIS A 28 14.53 -13.18 18.94
N LEU A 29 13.33 -13.64 19.33
CA LEU A 29 12.28 -14.05 18.40
C LEU A 29 11.72 -12.89 17.58
N ALA A 30 11.56 -11.70 18.17
CA ALA A 30 11.11 -10.49 17.45
C ALA A 30 12.10 -10.05 16.36
N ARG A 31 13.40 -10.34 16.54
CA ARG A 31 14.44 -10.03 15.54
C ARG A 31 14.45 -11.01 14.37
N ILE A 32 14.04 -12.25 14.62
CA ILE A 32 14.05 -13.33 13.63
C ILE A 32 12.77 -13.31 12.79
N HIS A 33 11.63 -13.06 13.41
CA HIS A 33 10.32 -13.13 12.76
C HIS A 33 10.23 -12.21 11.53
N GLY A 34 9.85 -12.77 10.37
CA GLY A 34 9.74 -12.03 9.11
C GLY A 34 11.06 -11.82 8.36
N THR A 35 12.17 -12.34 8.88
CA THR A 35 13.49 -12.28 8.24
C THR A 35 13.89 -13.62 7.62
N GLU A 36 14.99 -13.64 6.85
CA GLU A 36 15.50 -14.89 6.26
C GLU A 36 15.99 -15.90 7.30
N GLU A 37 16.31 -15.42 8.51
CA GLU A 37 16.74 -16.23 9.66
C GLU A 37 15.59 -17.05 10.26
N ASP A 38 14.33 -16.66 9.99
CA ASP A 38 13.16 -17.45 10.37
C ASP A 38 13.11 -18.73 9.52
N ARG A 39 13.44 -19.84 10.16
CA ARG A 39 13.44 -21.16 9.52
C ARG A 39 12.05 -21.77 9.40
N VAL A 40 11.05 -21.22 10.10
CA VAL A 40 9.68 -21.73 10.13
C VAL A 40 8.82 -20.97 9.15
N ASN A 41 8.81 -19.63 9.23
CA ASN A 41 7.94 -18.80 8.41
C ASN A 41 8.62 -18.38 7.10
N CYS A 42 7.85 -18.29 6.03
CA CYS A 42 8.36 -17.81 4.76
C CYS A 42 8.52 -16.27 4.78
N PRO A 43 9.74 -15.73 4.68
CA PRO A 43 9.95 -14.29 4.72
C PRO A 43 9.33 -13.58 3.52
N PHE A 44 9.30 -14.22 2.35
CA PHE A 44 8.67 -13.65 1.16
C PHE A 44 7.16 -13.57 1.30
N TYR A 45 6.50 -14.62 1.79
CA TYR A 45 5.06 -14.54 2.01
C TYR A 45 4.73 -13.49 3.08
N PHE A 46 5.49 -13.43 4.17
CA PHE A 46 5.27 -12.44 5.22
C PHE A 46 5.42 -10.99 4.71
N LYS A 47 6.51 -10.68 4.00
CA LYS A 47 6.80 -9.31 3.55
C LYS A 47 6.07 -8.90 2.28
N ILE A 48 5.81 -9.84 1.38
CA ILE A 48 5.31 -9.56 0.02
C ILE A 48 3.86 -10.03 -0.13
N GLY A 49 3.34 -10.88 0.75
CA GLY A 49 2.01 -11.50 0.60
C GLY A 49 1.96 -12.57 -0.49
N ALA A 50 3.08 -12.84 -1.17
CA ALA A 50 3.19 -13.80 -2.25
C ALA A 50 4.51 -14.57 -2.19
N CYS A 51 4.50 -15.82 -2.67
CA CYS A 51 5.68 -16.65 -2.73
C CYS A 51 5.70 -17.44 -4.03
N ARG A 52 6.85 -17.46 -4.72
CA ARG A 52 7.06 -18.22 -5.95
C ARG A 52 6.79 -19.73 -5.85
N HIS A 53 6.83 -20.28 -4.63
CA HIS A 53 6.56 -21.71 -4.40
C HIS A 53 5.09 -21.99 -4.10
N GLY A 54 4.26 -20.95 -3.87
CA GLY A 54 2.85 -21.10 -3.53
C GLY A 54 2.64 -22.08 -2.37
N ASP A 55 1.67 -22.97 -2.50
CA ASP A 55 1.35 -23.99 -1.49
C ASP A 55 2.41 -25.11 -1.39
N ARG A 56 3.38 -25.17 -2.31
CA ARG A 56 4.51 -26.11 -2.27
C ARG A 56 5.72 -25.54 -1.52
N CYS A 57 5.59 -24.37 -0.89
CA CYS A 57 6.66 -23.79 -0.10
C CYS A 57 7.00 -24.70 1.09
N SER A 58 8.29 -24.89 1.37
CA SER A 58 8.75 -25.65 2.54
C SER A 58 8.63 -24.89 3.86
N ARG A 59 8.39 -23.57 3.79
CA ARG A 59 8.18 -22.70 4.94
C ARG A 59 6.71 -22.31 5.04
N SER A 60 6.24 -22.02 6.26
CA SER A 60 4.85 -21.72 6.55
C SER A 60 4.39 -20.39 5.93
N HIS A 61 3.19 -20.40 5.33
CA HIS A 61 2.46 -19.23 4.85
C HIS A 61 1.27 -18.96 5.78
N ASN A 62 1.48 -18.10 6.78
CA ASN A 62 0.43 -17.79 7.75
C ASN A 62 -0.53 -16.75 7.16
N LYS A 63 -1.60 -17.23 6.51
CA LYS A 63 -2.61 -16.34 5.92
C LYS A 63 -3.41 -15.66 7.04
N PRO A 64 -3.46 -14.32 7.08
CA PRO A 64 -4.28 -13.63 8.06
C PRO A 64 -5.77 -13.88 7.80
N VAL A 65 -6.56 -14.01 8.88
CA VAL A 65 -8.02 -14.07 8.80
C VAL A 65 -8.66 -12.68 8.74
N PHE A 66 -7.86 -11.66 9.04
CA PHE A 66 -8.23 -10.26 9.11
C PHE A 66 -6.96 -9.41 8.94
N SER A 67 -7.04 -8.33 8.17
CA SER A 67 -5.92 -7.43 7.88
C SER A 67 -6.45 -6.13 7.26
N GLN A 68 -5.72 -5.04 7.43
CA GLN A 68 -5.95 -3.78 6.70
C GLN A 68 -5.69 -3.92 5.20
N THR A 69 -4.87 -4.90 4.80
CA THR A 69 -4.41 -5.05 3.42
C THR A 69 -5.12 -6.22 2.75
N LEU A 70 -5.72 -5.96 1.60
CA LEU A 70 -6.23 -6.96 0.67
C LEU A 70 -5.25 -7.19 -0.48
N LEU A 71 -5.24 -8.41 -0.98
CA LEU A 71 -4.59 -8.82 -2.22
C LEU A 71 -5.66 -9.39 -3.16
N VAL A 72 -5.78 -8.79 -4.35
CA VAL A 72 -6.53 -9.37 -5.47
C VAL A 72 -5.53 -9.93 -6.48
N LYS A 73 -5.45 -11.26 -6.57
CA LYS A 73 -4.46 -11.92 -7.42
C LYS A 73 -4.79 -11.80 -8.89
N HIS A 74 -3.78 -11.49 -9.71
CA HIS A 74 -3.88 -11.46 -11.17
C HIS A 74 -5.04 -10.61 -11.73
N MET A 75 -5.43 -9.56 -11.01
CA MET A 75 -6.53 -8.69 -11.41
C MET A 75 -6.13 -7.85 -12.62
N TYR A 76 -4.97 -7.18 -12.55
CA TYR A 76 -4.45 -6.41 -13.66
C TYR A 76 -3.93 -7.32 -14.77
N GLN A 77 -4.41 -7.10 -16.00
CA GLN A 77 -3.93 -7.83 -17.18
C GLN A 77 -2.80 -7.04 -17.82
N ASN A 78 -1.56 -7.36 -17.46
CA ASN A 78 -0.40 -6.71 -18.05
C ASN A 78 -0.35 -6.97 -19.59
N PRO A 79 -0.44 -5.93 -20.44
CA PRO A 79 -0.41 -6.08 -21.90
C PRO A 79 0.86 -6.77 -22.41
N LEU A 80 2.00 -6.56 -21.76
CA LEU A 80 3.24 -7.25 -22.10
C LEU A 80 3.14 -8.76 -21.82
N SER A 81 2.53 -9.13 -20.69
CA SER A 81 2.35 -10.53 -20.35
C SER A 81 1.37 -11.23 -21.29
N THR A 82 0.31 -10.55 -21.74
CA THR A 82 -0.67 -11.11 -22.69
C THR A 82 -0.05 -11.30 -24.08
N VAL A 83 0.75 -10.35 -24.57
CA VAL A 83 1.47 -10.48 -25.85
C VAL A 83 2.47 -11.62 -25.82
N ILE A 84 3.27 -11.73 -24.75
CA ILE A 84 4.23 -12.83 -24.59
C ILE A 84 3.52 -14.18 -24.58
N ALA A 85 2.40 -14.30 -23.85
CA ALA A 85 1.62 -15.54 -23.80
C ALA A 85 1.02 -15.93 -25.16
N ALA A 86 0.73 -14.96 -26.02
CA ALA A 86 0.22 -15.15 -27.37
C ALA A 86 1.32 -15.39 -28.43
N ASN A 87 2.59 -15.47 -28.04
CA ASN A 87 3.75 -15.49 -28.95
C ASN A 87 3.81 -14.28 -29.90
N GLY A 88 3.28 -13.13 -29.47
CA GLY A 88 3.36 -11.87 -30.21
C GLY A 88 4.68 -11.13 -29.98
N ASP A 89 4.94 -10.10 -30.77
CA ASP A 89 6.12 -9.23 -30.63
C ASP A 89 5.83 -8.08 -29.64
N PRO A 90 6.54 -8.02 -28.49
CA PRO A 90 6.40 -6.94 -27.51
C PRO A 90 6.62 -5.54 -28.08
N ASN A 91 7.41 -5.39 -29.15
CA ASN A 91 7.73 -4.09 -29.73
C ASN A 91 6.54 -3.44 -30.46
N GLN A 92 5.43 -4.16 -30.64
CA GLN A 92 4.22 -3.63 -31.26
C GLN A 92 3.29 -2.94 -30.26
N LEU A 93 3.59 -3.01 -28.95
CA LEU A 93 2.83 -2.32 -27.93
C LEU A 93 3.10 -0.81 -28.01
N ASP A 94 2.05 -0.04 -28.28
CA ASP A 94 2.10 1.40 -28.12
C ASP A 94 2.09 1.75 -26.63
N GLN A 95 3.24 2.20 -26.13
CA GLN A 95 3.43 2.52 -24.71
C GLN A 95 2.41 3.55 -24.22
N LYS A 96 2.03 4.50 -25.09
CA LYS A 96 1.06 5.54 -24.74
C LYS A 96 -0.31 4.93 -24.43
N THR A 97 -0.81 4.07 -25.32
CA THR A 97 -2.08 3.35 -25.10
C THR A 97 -2.00 2.46 -23.85
N VAL A 98 -0.87 1.79 -23.61
CA VAL A 98 -0.66 0.93 -22.42
C VAL A 98 -0.68 1.72 -21.11
N ASP A 99 -0.22 2.96 -21.13
CA ASP A 99 -0.23 3.85 -19.97
C ASP A 99 -1.65 4.42 -19.75
N GLU A 100 -2.34 4.87 -20.80
CA GLU A 100 -3.74 5.33 -20.74
C GLU A 100 -4.67 4.22 -20.22
N ASP A 101 -4.60 3.00 -20.78
CA ASP A 101 -5.38 1.84 -20.32
C ASP A 101 -5.08 1.47 -18.85
N PHE A 102 -3.85 1.73 -18.39
CA PHE A 102 -3.46 1.47 -17.01
C PHE A 102 -4.01 2.54 -16.07
N GLU A 103 -3.99 3.81 -16.46
CA GLU A 103 -4.59 4.89 -15.68
C GLU A 103 -6.11 4.66 -15.53
N ASP A 104 -6.81 4.30 -16.60
CA ASP A 104 -8.25 3.95 -16.56
C ASP A 104 -8.51 2.78 -15.60
N PHE A 105 -7.71 1.70 -15.69
CA PHE A 105 -7.80 0.57 -14.76
C PHE A 105 -7.56 1.00 -13.30
N PHE A 106 -6.53 1.81 -13.06
CA PHE A 106 -6.16 2.24 -11.72
C PHE A 106 -7.26 3.09 -11.10
N GLU A 107 -7.82 4.04 -11.86
CA GLU A 107 -8.94 4.88 -11.42
C GLU A 107 -10.18 4.05 -11.10
N GLU A 108 -10.59 3.14 -11.97
CA GLU A 108 -11.77 2.28 -11.76
C GLU A 108 -11.63 1.46 -10.47
N VAL A 109 -10.46 0.86 -10.25
CA VAL A 109 -10.19 0.06 -9.05
C VAL A 109 -10.16 0.93 -7.80
N PHE A 110 -9.52 2.11 -7.87
CA PHE A 110 -9.45 3.03 -6.73
C PHE A 110 -10.84 3.53 -6.33
N GLU A 111 -11.63 3.99 -7.30
CA GLU A 111 -13.02 4.43 -7.09
C GLU A 111 -13.87 3.32 -6.44
N GLU A 112 -13.81 2.09 -6.98
CA GLU A 112 -14.61 0.98 -6.46
C GLU A 112 -14.21 0.63 -5.01
N LEU A 113 -12.92 0.68 -4.67
CA LEU A 113 -12.44 0.37 -3.33
C LEU A 113 -12.78 1.46 -2.30
N CYS A 114 -12.75 2.73 -2.70
CA CYS A 114 -13.11 3.85 -1.83
C CYS A 114 -14.57 3.80 -1.33
N LYS A 115 -15.45 3.04 -1.99
CA LYS A 115 -16.84 2.81 -1.54
C LYS A 115 -16.92 2.08 -0.19
N PHE A 116 -15.87 1.37 0.21
CA PHE A 116 -15.82 0.62 1.46
C PHE A 116 -15.13 1.38 2.61
N GLY A 117 -14.32 2.37 2.28
CA GLY A 117 -13.53 3.15 3.23
C GLY A 117 -12.33 3.81 2.59
N LYS A 118 -11.59 4.58 3.38
CA LYS A 118 -10.40 5.28 2.91
C LYS A 118 -9.30 4.29 2.52
N VAL A 119 -8.84 4.39 1.28
CA VAL A 119 -7.70 3.62 0.77
C VAL A 119 -6.43 4.43 1.03
N GLU A 120 -5.53 3.90 1.85
CA GLU A 120 -4.24 4.52 2.16
C GLU A 120 -3.22 4.31 1.04
N GLU A 121 -3.18 3.10 0.47
CA GLU A 121 -2.22 2.75 -0.57
C GLU A 121 -2.81 1.71 -1.52
N LEU A 122 -2.75 1.98 -2.83
CA LEU A 122 -3.13 1.06 -3.90
C LEU A 122 -1.90 0.78 -4.76
N ASN A 123 -1.51 -0.49 -4.84
CA ASN A 123 -0.27 -0.93 -5.50
C ASN A 123 -0.57 -2.02 -6.52
N VAL A 124 -0.22 -1.78 -7.78
CA VAL A 124 -0.41 -2.74 -8.89
C VAL A 124 0.94 -3.29 -9.34
N CYS A 125 1.09 -4.61 -9.36
CA CYS A 125 2.32 -5.29 -9.72
C CYS A 125 2.45 -5.51 -11.24
N ASP A 126 3.50 -4.95 -11.82
CA ASP A 126 3.97 -5.13 -13.19
C ASP A 126 4.99 -6.28 -13.35
N ASN A 127 5.09 -7.14 -12.33
CA ASN A 127 5.95 -8.31 -12.37
C ASN A 127 5.54 -9.25 -13.52
N LEU A 128 6.50 -10.00 -14.07
CA LEU A 128 6.25 -11.07 -15.04
C LEU A 128 6.18 -12.47 -14.40
N GLY A 129 6.57 -12.58 -13.13
CA GLY A 129 6.58 -13.85 -12.40
C GLY A 129 5.17 -14.23 -11.94
N ASP A 130 4.78 -15.47 -12.14
CA ASP A 130 3.43 -16.00 -11.86
C ASP A 130 2.92 -15.64 -10.45
N HIS A 131 3.76 -15.72 -9.43
CA HIS A 131 3.37 -15.36 -8.07
C HIS A 131 3.02 -13.88 -7.82
N LEU A 132 3.40 -12.95 -8.71
CA LEU A 132 3.20 -11.50 -8.54
C LEU A 132 2.51 -10.81 -9.71
N VAL A 133 2.50 -11.41 -10.90
CA VAL A 133 2.00 -10.78 -12.12
C VAL A 133 0.55 -10.33 -11.97
N GLY A 134 0.32 -9.02 -12.12
CA GLY A 134 -1.02 -8.44 -12.09
C GLY A 134 -1.67 -8.41 -10.70
N ASN A 135 -0.93 -8.68 -9.64
CA ASN A 135 -1.45 -8.57 -8.28
C ASN A 135 -1.76 -7.11 -7.94
N VAL A 136 -2.93 -6.91 -7.33
CA VAL A 136 -3.36 -5.61 -6.82
C VAL A 136 -3.43 -5.69 -5.30
N TYR A 137 -2.70 -4.81 -4.63
CA TYR A 137 -2.74 -4.68 -3.18
C TYR A 137 -3.44 -3.39 -2.81
N ALA A 138 -4.42 -3.47 -1.92
CA ALA A 138 -5.16 -2.33 -1.41
C ALA A 138 -5.06 -2.33 0.11
N LYS A 139 -4.47 -1.28 0.68
CA LYS A 139 -4.40 -1.07 2.12
C LYS A 139 -5.43 -0.01 2.52
N PHE A 140 -6.32 -0.38 3.42
CA PHE A 140 -7.30 0.52 4.02
C PHE A 140 -6.77 1.13 5.32
N GLU A 141 -7.34 2.26 5.73
CA GLU A 141 -7.06 2.87 7.04
C GLU A 141 -7.55 1.95 8.18
N ASP A 142 -8.75 1.38 8.02
CA ASP A 142 -9.39 0.51 9.00
C ASP A 142 -9.57 -0.93 8.47
N GLU A 143 -9.43 -1.90 9.38
CA GLU A 143 -9.55 -3.33 9.04
C GLU A 143 -11.01 -3.72 8.73
N GLU A 144 -12.00 -3.04 9.32
CA GLU A 144 -13.41 -3.23 9.02
C GLU A 144 -13.75 -2.88 7.57
N CYS A 145 -13.14 -1.82 7.03
CA CYS A 145 -13.29 -1.42 5.63
C CYS A 145 -12.72 -2.48 4.69
N ALA A 146 -11.53 -3.01 5.01
CA ALA A 146 -10.94 -4.14 4.27
C ALA A 146 -11.84 -5.38 4.32
N ALA A 147 -12.49 -5.67 5.45
CA ALA A 147 -13.42 -6.79 5.54
C ALA A 147 -14.72 -6.58 4.75
N ALA A 148 -15.27 -5.37 4.74
CA ALA A 148 -16.41 -5.02 3.91
C ALA A 148 -16.08 -5.19 2.41
N ALA A 149 -14.93 -4.67 1.98
CA ALA A 149 -14.43 -4.82 0.62
C ALA A 149 -14.21 -6.30 0.25
N HIS A 150 -13.51 -7.06 1.08
CA HIS A 150 -13.25 -8.49 0.84
C HIS A 150 -14.55 -9.28 0.65
N LYS A 151 -15.56 -9.03 1.49
CA LYS A 151 -16.86 -9.70 1.39
C LYS A 151 -17.58 -9.40 0.08
N VAL A 152 -17.52 -8.16 -0.40
CA VAL A 152 -18.20 -7.76 -1.64
C VAL A 152 -17.43 -8.17 -2.88
N LEU A 153 -16.10 -8.13 -2.86
CA LEU A 153 -15.25 -8.58 -3.97
C LEU A 153 -15.28 -10.09 -4.15
N TYR A 154 -15.52 -10.85 -3.07
CA TYR A 154 -15.60 -12.30 -3.12
C TYR A 154 -16.72 -12.79 -4.06
N GLY A 155 -16.35 -13.57 -5.08
CA GLY A 155 -17.28 -14.11 -6.06
C GLY A 155 -17.72 -13.12 -7.15
N ARG A 156 -17.19 -11.89 -7.16
CA ARG A 156 -17.37 -10.96 -8.29
C ARG A 156 -16.41 -11.28 -9.43
N PHE A 157 -16.70 -10.70 -10.59
CA PHE A 157 -15.92 -10.85 -11.80
C PHE A 157 -15.44 -9.48 -12.28
N TYR A 158 -14.25 -9.46 -12.88
CA TYR A 158 -13.67 -8.30 -13.55
C TYR A 158 -13.07 -8.75 -14.88
N GLY A 159 -13.40 -8.07 -15.99
CA GLY A 159 -12.95 -8.49 -17.32
C GLY A 159 -13.34 -9.94 -17.68
N GLY A 160 -14.48 -10.42 -17.18
CA GLY A 160 -14.94 -11.81 -17.37
C GLY A 160 -14.20 -12.87 -16.55
N ARG A 161 -13.28 -12.48 -15.66
CA ARG A 161 -12.51 -13.39 -14.78
C ARG A 161 -12.97 -13.24 -13.33
N PRO A 162 -13.04 -14.34 -12.55
CA PRO A 162 -13.38 -14.26 -11.13
C PRO A 162 -12.27 -13.53 -10.36
N LEU A 163 -12.67 -12.66 -9.43
CA LEU A 163 -11.74 -11.96 -8.54
C LEU A 163 -11.27 -12.90 -7.43
N MET A 164 -9.95 -13.08 -7.36
CA MET A 164 -9.29 -13.88 -6.33
C MET A 164 -8.78 -12.96 -5.21
N CYS A 165 -9.71 -12.48 -4.38
CA CYS A 165 -9.43 -11.61 -3.25
C CYS A 165 -9.11 -12.42 -1.99
N GLU A 166 -8.01 -12.10 -1.31
CA GLU A 166 -7.63 -12.63 0.01
C GLU A 166 -7.02 -11.54 0.90
N TYR A 167 -7.02 -11.73 2.22
CA TYR A 167 -6.26 -10.86 3.11
C TYR A 167 -4.76 -11.08 2.92
N SER A 168 -4.01 -9.99 2.95
CA SER A 168 -2.56 -9.97 2.81
C SER A 168 -1.88 -9.67 4.16
N PRO A 169 -0.77 -10.34 4.51
CA PRO A 169 0.02 -10.03 5.70
C PRO A 169 0.86 -8.74 5.53
N VAL A 170 0.91 -8.15 4.35
CA VAL A 170 1.75 -6.99 4.04
C VAL A 170 1.27 -5.77 4.79
N THR A 171 2.13 -5.20 5.62
CA THR A 171 1.87 -3.97 6.38
C THR A 171 2.69 -2.77 5.90
N ASP A 172 3.89 -3.00 5.37
CA ASP A 172 4.79 -1.97 4.84
C ASP A 172 5.26 -2.32 3.41
N PHE A 173 4.72 -1.60 2.42
CA PHE A 173 5.10 -1.80 1.03
C PHE A 173 6.53 -1.37 0.73
N ARG A 174 7.15 -0.49 1.54
CA ARG A 174 8.53 -0.04 1.28
C ARG A 174 9.54 -1.17 1.36
N GLU A 175 9.27 -2.19 2.16
CA GLU A 175 10.09 -3.40 2.24
C GLU A 175 9.74 -4.44 1.16
N ALA A 176 8.55 -4.34 0.60
CA ALA A 176 8.07 -5.25 -0.44
C ALA A 176 8.49 -4.84 -1.86
N ARG A 177 8.72 -3.55 -2.09
CA ARG A 177 9.10 -2.99 -3.39
C ARG A 177 10.51 -3.36 -3.82
N CYS A 178 10.68 -3.57 -5.13
CA CYS A 178 11.97 -3.78 -5.74
C CYS A 178 12.65 -2.43 -6.01
N ARG A 179 13.61 -2.03 -5.17
CA ARG A 179 14.37 -0.77 -5.38
C ARG A 179 15.06 -0.69 -6.74
N GLN A 180 15.57 -1.81 -7.24
CA GLN A 180 16.21 -1.86 -8.56
C GLN A 180 15.19 -1.61 -9.68
N PHE A 181 13.92 -1.98 -9.51
CA PHE A 181 12.88 -1.70 -10.50
C PHE A 181 12.50 -0.23 -10.49
N ASP A 182 12.37 0.37 -9.29
CA ASP A 182 12.12 1.81 -9.13
C ASP A 182 13.23 2.66 -9.80
N GLU A 183 14.47 2.15 -9.82
CA GLU A 183 15.63 2.76 -10.49
C GLU A 183 15.77 2.38 -11.98
N GLY A 184 14.90 1.51 -12.52
CA GLY A 184 14.96 1.03 -13.90
C GLY A 184 16.11 0.06 -14.21
N THR A 185 16.72 -0.55 -13.20
CA THR A 185 17.90 -1.44 -13.32
C THR A 185 17.62 -2.90 -12.97
N CYS A 186 16.39 -3.27 -12.61
CA CYS A 186 16.06 -4.66 -12.30
C CYS A 186 16.11 -5.53 -13.56
N ASN A 187 17.04 -6.47 -13.58
CA ASN A 187 17.27 -7.42 -14.67
C ASN A 187 16.82 -8.85 -14.34
N ARG A 188 16.08 -9.05 -13.23
CA ARG A 188 15.66 -10.38 -12.78
C ARG A 188 14.45 -10.93 -13.55
N GLY A 189 13.77 -10.10 -14.34
CA GLY A 189 12.58 -10.48 -15.10
C GLY A 189 11.53 -11.18 -14.23
N GLY A 190 10.99 -12.30 -14.70
CA GLY A 190 10.01 -13.12 -13.96
C GLY A 190 10.54 -13.80 -12.70
N TYR A 191 11.85 -13.73 -12.42
CA TYR A 191 12.47 -14.30 -11.22
C TYR A 191 12.58 -13.31 -10.05
N CYS A 192 12.19 -12.05 -10.25
CA CYS A 192 12.13 -11.08 -9.15
C CYS A 192 11.05 -11.49 -8.14
N ASN A 193 11.38 -11.47 -6.85
CA ASN A 193 10.46 -11.81 -5.76
C ASN A 193 9.98 -10.58 -4.99
N PHE A 194 10.27 -9.38 -5.50
CA PHE A 194 9.87 -8.09 -4.94
C PHE A 194 8.88 -7.41 -5.90
N MET A 195 7.99 -6.59 -5.36
CA MET A 195 6.95 -5.91 -6.14
C MET A 195 7.58 -4.92 -7.11
N HIS A 196 7.28 -5.10 -8.40
CA HIS A 196 7.54 -4.11 -9.44
C HIS A 196 6.27 -3.28 -9.56
N ILE A 197 6.23 -2.09 -8.99
CA ILE A 197 4.99 -1.31 -8.93
C ILE A 197 4.84 -0.48 -10.20
N LYS A 198 3.74 -0.66 -10.92
CA LYS A 198 3.39 0.24 -12.02
C LYS A 198 2.90 1.55 -11.44
N MET A 199 3.61 2.63 -11.75
CA MET A 199 3.38 3.95 -11.16
C MET A 199 2.32 4.71 -11.96
N VAL A 200 1.40 5.37 -11.26
CA VAL A 200 0.56 6.44 -11.84
C VAL A 200 1.20 7.81 -11.63
N SER A 201 0.79 8.80 -12.42
CA SER A 201 1.29 10.17 -12.23
C SER A 201 0.91 10.71 -10.83
N ARG A 202 1.80 11.50 -10.22
CA ARG A 202 1.52 12.12 -8.91
C ARG A 202 0.30 13.04 -8.94
N ALA A 203 0.04 13.67 -10.09
CA ALA A 203 -1.13 14.53 -10.27
C ALA A 203 -2.42 13.71 -10.19
N MET A 204 -2.48 12.59 -10.92
CA MET A 204 -3.60 11.66 -10.89
C MET A 204 -3.84 11.12 -9.48
N MET A 205 -2.79 10.63 -8.80
CA MET A 205 -2.94 10.11 -7.43
C MET A 205 -3.51 11.17 -6.48
N PHE A 206 -3.02 12.41 -6.55
CA PHE A 206 -3.54 13.52 -5.74
C PHE A 206 -5.01 13.84 -6.04
N GLU A 207 -5.42 13.78 -7.32
CA GLU A 207 -6.81 13.98 -7.72
C GLU A 207 -7.72 12.87 -7.21
N LEU A 208 -7.30 11.60 -7.31
CA LEU A 208 -8.03 10.45 -6.80
C LEU A 208 -8.22 10.51 -5.28
N GLU A 209 -7.14 10.77 -4.53
CA GLU A 209 -7.21 10.91 -3.07
C GLU A 209 -8.15 12.06 -2.68
N ARG A 210 -8.04 13.21 -3.34
CA ARG A 210 -8.90 14.36 -3.06
C ARG A 210 -10.36 14.06 -3.41
N HIS A 211 -10.62 13.40 -4.52
CA HIS A 211 -11.98 13.14 -4.97
C HIS A 211 -12.64 12.05 -4.14
N TYR A 212 -11.97 10.93 -3.85
CA TYR A 212 -12.62 9.77 -3.26
C TYR A 212 -12.39 9.60 -1.75
N ASN A 213 -11.23 10.02 -1.20
CA ASN A 213 -10.97 9.87 0.24
C ASN A 213 -11.53 11.00 1.10
N THR A 214 -11.95 12.13 0.53
CA THR A 214 -12.46 13.30 1.30
C THR A 214 -13.97 13.21 1.62
N HIS A 215 -14.71 12.32 0.97
CA HIS A 215 -16.18 12.22 1.12
C HIS A 215 -16.65 11.63 2.46
N GLY A 216 -15.75 11.19 3.34
CA GLY A 216 -16.08 10.67 4.67
C GLY A 216 -16.34 11.74 5.75
N ASP A 217 -16.01 13.02 5.49
CA ASP A 217 -16.10 14.10 6.49
C ASP A 217 -17.29 15.06 6.28
N ASP A 218 -17.81 15.15 5.05
CA ASP A 218 -18.84 16.15 4.71
C ASP A 218 -20.24 15.81 5.24
N ASP A 219 -20.54 14.53 5.51
CA ASP A 219 -21.79 14.14 6.17
C ASP A 219 -21.89 14.60 7.64
N LYS A 220 -20.81 15.11 8.24
CA LYS A 220 -20.81 15.66 9.61
C LYS A 220 -20.84 17.19 9.70
N LYS A 221 -20.79 17.93 8.58
CA LYS A 221 -20.75 19.42 8.59
C LYS A 221 -21.95 20.13 7.97
N GLY A 222 -23.04 19.41 7.69
CA GLY A 222 -24.30 19.98 7.17
C GLY A 222 -25.24 20.65 8.21
N GLY A 223 -24.74 21.12 9.36
CA GLY A 223 -25.57 21.66 10.44
C GLY A 223 -25.01 22.96 11.03
N GLY A 224 -24.84 23.99 10.21
CA GLY A 224 -24.26 25.27 10.65
C GLY A 224 -24.95 26.45 10.01
N ASP A 225 -26.16 26.76 10.48
CA ASP A 225 -26.90 27.98 10.21
C ASP A 225 -26.02 29.21 10.50
N ARG A 226 -25.45 29.84 9.47
CA ARG A 226 -24.77 31.13 9.60
C ARG A 226 -25.32 32.13 8.60
N SER A 227 -26.39 32.76 9.07
CA SER A 227 -26.97 34.02 8.64
C SER A 227 -25.99 34.95 7.90
N LYS A 228 -26.41 35.27 6.69
CA LYS A 228 -25.75 36.07 5.67
C LYS A 228 -25.84 37.57 6.01
N SER A 229 -24.83 38.15 6.65
CA SER A 229 -24.71 39.62 6.75
C SER A 229 -23.62 40.16 5.82
N ARG A 230 -23.99 40.40 4.55
CA ARG A 230 -23.18 41.16 3.59
C ARG A 230 -23.41 42.67 3.78
N SER A 231 -22.65 43.33 4.65
CA SER A 231 -22.57 44.80 4.65
C SER A 231 -21.52 45.23 3.62
N ARG A 232 -21.97 45.45 2.38
CA ARG A 232 -21.18 46.10 1.33
C ARG A 232 -21.07 47.59 1.63
N SER A 233 -19.83 48.02 1.88
CA SER A 233 -19.37 49.40 1.87
C SER A 233 -19.79 50.10 0.57
N ARG A 234 -20.57 51.17 0.69
CA ARG A 234 -20.81 52.14 -0.39
C ARG A 234 -20.06 53.42 -0.06
N SER A 235 -18.92 53.58 -0.70
CA SER A 235 -18.28 54.87 -0.92
C SER A 235 -19.26 55.80 -1.65
N ARG A 236 -19.55 56.97 -1.07
CA ARG A 236 -20.15 58.09 -1.79
C ARG A 236 -19.27 59.30 -1.60
N ASN A 237 -18.47 59.53 -2.62
CA ASN A 237 -17.81 60.79 -2.90
C ASN A 237 -18.86 61.72 -3.55
N ARG A 238 -19.20 62.86 -2.94
CA ARG A 238 -19.60 64.06 -3.69
C ARG A 238 -19.51 65.33 -2.85
N SER A 239 -18.78 66.25 -3.44
CA SER A 239 -18.42 67.60 -3.05
C SER A 239 -19.59 68.60 -3.06
N GLY A 240 -19.45 69.65 -2.23
CA GLY A 240 -19.88 71.03 -2.51
C GLY A 240 -21.27 71.46 -2.02
N ARG A 241 -21.32 72.42 -1.08
CA ARG A 241 -21.57 73.87 -1.32
C ARG A 241 -22.17 74.58 -0.09
N SER A 242 -21.49 75.65 0.35
CA SER A 242 -21.99 76.91 0.97
C SER A 242 -23.02 76.89 2.12
N ARG A 243 -22.63 77.46 3.27
CA ARG A 243 -22.87 78.87 3.65
C ARG A 243 -21.91 79.27 4.75
#